data_AF-A0A9D8X0B3-F1
#
_entry.id   AF-A0A9D8X0B3-F1
#
_cell.length_a   1.000
_cell.length_b   1.000
_cell.length_c   1.000
_cell.angle_alpha   90.00
_cell.angle_beta   90.00
_cell.angle_gamma   90.00
#
_symmetry.space_group_name_H-M   'P 1'
#
loop_
_entity.id
_entity.type
_entity.pdbx_description
1 polymer ?
#
loop_
_entity_poly.entity_id
_entity_poly.type
_entity_poly.pdbx_seq_one_letter_code
_entity_poly.pdbx_strand_id
1 'polypeptide(L)' 'HRDCDGDTGILDILTAYHECGFDGYIRPDHGRHLWGEGPGTVRPGYGLYDRALGIMYMLGVWDLLEKQKK' A
#
# COMPACT_ATOMS: atom_id res chain seq x y z
N HIS A 1 7.75 0.62 -2.42
CA HIS A 1 6.44 -0.03 -2.20
C HIS A 1 6.43 -1.49 -2.54
N ARG A 2 7.36 -1.97 -3.40
CA ARG A 2 7.47 -3.40 -3.63
C ARG A 2 7.86 -4.06 -2.32
N ASP A 3 7.47 -5.31 -2.17
CA ASP A 3 7.78 -6.10 -0.98
C ASP A 3 9.28 -6.11 -0.63
N CYS A 4 10.14 -6.15 -1.65
CA CYS A 4 11.59 -6.09 -1.50
C CYS A 4 12.18 -4.72 -1.11
N ASP A 5 11.37 -3.65 -1.10
CA ASP A 5 11.82 -2.32 -0.69
C ASP A 5 11.73 -2.12 0.85
N GLY A 6 11.33 -3.15 1.61
CA GLY A 6 11.23 -3.13 3.07
C GLY A 6 11.37 -4.53 3.70
N ASP A 7 11.09 -4.64 4.99
CA ASP A 7 11.28 -5.85 5.81
C ASP A 7 9.97 -6.41 6.39
N THR A 8 8.85 -5.72 6.14
CA THR A 8 7.55 -6.02 6.79
C THR A 8 6.81 -7.22 6.17
N GLY A 9 7.13 -7.61 4.93
CA GLY A 9 6.40 -8.68 4.23
C GLY A 9 4.94 -8.28 3.92
N ILE A 10 4.77 -7.24 3.10
CA ILE A 10 3.46 -6.68 2.75
C ILE A 10 2.60 -7.70 1.98
N LEU A 11 3.23 -8.53 1.13
CA LEU A 11 2.52 -9.57 0.39
C LEU A 11 1.91 -10.63 1.33
N ASP A 12 2.68 -11.07 2.32
CA ASP A 12 2.23 -12.07 3.29
C ASP A 12 1.05 -11.54 4.13
N ILE A 13 1.16 -10.28 4.56
CA ILE A 13 0.11 -9.60 5.32
C ILE A 13 -1.17 -9.49 4.49
N LEU A 14 -1.09 -8.98 3.25
CA LEU A 14 -2.25 -8.85 2.37
C LEU A 14 -2.89 -10.19 2.06
N THR A 15 -2.07 -11.23 1.87
CA THR A 15 -2.54 -12.60 1.62
C THR A 15 -3.33 -13.11 2.84
N ALA A 16 -2.78 -12.96 4.05
CA ALA A 16 -3.47 -13.36 5.27
C ALA A 16 -4.82 -12.64 5.46
N TYR A 17 -4.89 -11.33 5.22
CA TYR A 17 -6.15 -10.58 5.27
C TYR A 17 -7.16 -11.06 4.22
N HIS A 18 -6.70 -11.34 3.00
CA HIS A 18 -7.53 -11.84 1.90
C HIS A 18 -8.09 -13.24 2.19
N GLU A 19 -7.27 -14.15 2.70
CA GLU A 19 -7.66 -15.50 3.08
C GLU A 19 -8.66 -15.51 4.24
N CYS A 20 -8.51 -14.59 5.19
CA CYS A 20 -9.45 -14.42 6.30
C CYS A 20 -10.76 -13.73 5.88
N GLY A 21 -10.91 -13.29 4.63
CA GLY A 21 -12.12 -12.62 4.13
C GLY A 21 -12.34 -11.24 4.74
N PHE A 22 -11.27 -10.49 5.01
CA PHE A 22 -11.36 -9.14 5.53
C PHE A 22 -12.05 -8.19 4.54
N ASP A 23 -13.10 -7.50 4.99
CA ASP A 23 -13.91 -6.54 4.21
C ASP A 23 -13.86 -5.10 4.79
N GLY A 24 -12.85 -4.83 5.61
CA GLY A 24 -12.64 -3.50 6.19
C GLY A 24 -11.80 -2.58 5.29
N TYR A 25 -11.61 -1.34 5.74
CA TYR A 25 -10.77 -0.37 5.05
C TYR A 25 -9.28 -0.60 5.30
N ILE A 26 -8.49 -0.59 4.23
CA ILE A 26 -7.02 -0.61 4.27
C ILE A 26 -6.48 0.69 3.69
N ARG A 27 -5.41 1.22 4.29
CA ARG A 27 -4.74 2.45 3.84
C ARG A 27 -3.21 2.26 3.83
N PRO A 28 -2.48 2.96 2.95
CA PRO A 28 -1.01 2.87 2.85
C PRO A 28 -0.27 3.56 4.01
N ASP A 29 -1.03 4.12 4.96
CA ASP A 29 -0.57 4.90 6.12
C ASP A 29 0.30 6.12 5.77
N HIS A 30 1.62 5.92 5.64
CA HIS A 30 2.61 6.96 5.34
C HIS A 30 3.28 6.73 3.98
N GLY A 31 3.80 7.81 3.39
CA GLY A 31 4.56 7.76 2.15
C GLY A 31 5.72 8.74 2.13
N ARG A 32 6.70 8.47 1.27
CA ARG A 32 7.78 9.39 0.94
C ARG A 32 7.21 10.65 0.28
N HIS A 33 7.93 11.75 0.40
CA HIS A 33 7.61 12.95 -0.37
C HIS A 33 8.18 12.82 -1.78
N LEU A 34 7.34 12.95 -2.80
CA LEU A 34 7.73 12.86 -4.21
C LEU A 34 7.33 14.13 -4.97
N TRP A 35 7.95 14.35 -6.13
CA TRP A 35 7.51 15.34 -7.14
C TRP A 35 7.16 16.74 -6.59
N GLY A 36 8.06 17.30 -5.78
CA GLY A 36 7.91 18.66 -5.24
C GLY A 36 7.09 18.74 -3.95
N GLU A 37 6.60 17.62 -3.43
CA GLU A 37 6.14 17.53 -2.03
C GLU A 37 7.33 17.70 -1.09
N GLY A 38 7.12 18.40 0.02
CA GLY A 38 8.18 18.64 1.00
C GLY A 38 7.76 19.52 2.16
N PRO A 39 8.74 19.98 2.97
CA PRO A 39 8.47 20.86 4.10
C PRO A 39 7.72 22.12 3.67
N GLY A 40 6.60 22.41 4.33
CA GLY A 40 5.78 23.60 4.06
C GLY A 40 4.65 23.41 3.05
N THR A 41 4.63 22.31 2.27
CA THR A 41 3.51 21.99 1.35
C THR A 41 2.64 20.84 1.85
N VAL A 42 3.25 19.87 2.55
CA VAL A 42 2.55 18.70 3.11
C VAL A 42 3.11 18.34 4.48
N ARG A 43 2.29 17.70 5.32
CA ARG A 43 2.76 17.14 6.59
C ARG A 43 3.77 15.99 6.30
N PRO A 44 4.86 15.87 7.07
CA PRO A 44 5.81 14.75 6.93
C PRO A 44 5.10 13.39 6.91
N GLY A 45 5.39 12.58 5.89
CA GLY A 45 4.77 11.26 5.71
C GLY A 45 3.36 11.25 5.11
N TYR A 46 2.73 12.41 4.94
CA TYR A 46 1.34 12.53 4.43
C TYR A 46 1.26 13.16 3.03
N GLY A 47 2.34 13.14 2.25
CA GLY A 47 2.32 13.46 0.83
C GLY A 47 1.31 12.59 0.07
N LEU A 48 0.68 13.14 -0.97
CA LEU A 48 -0.30 12.44 -1.79
C LEU A 48 0.36 11.33 -2.62
N TYR A 49 1.47 11.64 -3.27
CA TYR A 49 1.95 10.85 -4.40
C TYR A 49 2.42 9.44 -4.02
N ASP A 50 3.33 9.31 -3.05
CA ASP A 50 3.84 8.00 -2.67
C ASP A 50 2.75 7.17 -1.96
N ARG A 51 1.85 7.81 -1.19
CA ARG A 51 0.70 7.09 -0.62
C ARG A 51 -0.23 6.55 -1.71
N ALA A 52 -0.48 7.32 -2.77
CA ALA A 52 -1.26 6.86 -3.91
C ALA A 52 -0.59 5.67 -4.63
N LEU A 53 0.73 5.69 -4.80
CA LEU A 53 1.47 4.55 -5.34
C LEU A 53 1.39 3.31 -4.41
N GLY A 54 1.47 3.52 -3.10
CA GLY A 54 1.31 2.47 -2.10
C GLY A 54 -0.05 1.78 -2.17
N ILE A 55 -1.15 2.54 -2.20
CA ILE A 55 -2.49 1.92 -2.28
C ILE A 55 -2.72 1.22 -3.62
N MET A 56 -2.21 1.77 -4.73
CA MET A 56 -2.32 1.11 -6.04
C MET A 56 -1.56 -0.22 -6.09
N TYR A 57 -0.40 -0.30 -5.43
CA TYR A 57 0.32 -1.57 -5.26
C TYR A 57 -0.51 -2.60 -4.48
N MET A 58 -1.09 -2.20 -3.34
CA MET A 58 -1.91 -3.08 -2.50
C MET A 58 -3.17 -3.58 -3.24
N LEU A 59 -3.85 -2.69 -3.97
CA LEU A 59 -5.00 -3.06 -4.82
C LEU A 59 -4.62 -4.04 -5.91
N GLY A 60 -3.48 -3.85 -6.57
CA GLY A 60 -2.99 -4.78 -7.60
C GLY A 60 -2.69 -6.18 -7.04
N VAL A 61 -2.17 -6.27 -5.81
CA VAL A 61 -1.98 -7.54 -5.11
C VAL A 61 -3.32 -8.19 -4.79
N TRP A 62 -4.29 -7.42 -4.28
CA TRP A 62 -5.63 -7.92 -3.96
C TRP A 62 -6.35 -8.47 -5.20
N ASP A 63 -6.31 -7.74 -6.32
CA ASP A 63 -6.87 -8.17 -7.61
C ASP A 63 -6.24 -9.48 -8.11
N LEU A 64 -4.94 -9.69 -7.86
CA LEU A 64 -4.26 -10.94 -8.21
C LEU A 64 -4.77 -12.10 -7.34
N LEU A 65 -4.88 -11.91 -6.03
CA LEU A 65 -5.37 -12.93 -5.10
C LEU A 65 -6.82 -13.33 -5.41
N GLU A 66 -7.69 -12.37 -5.75
CA GLU A 66 -9.05 -12.64 -6.23
C GLU A 66 -9.08 -13.49 -7.51
N LYS A 67 -8.14 -13.27 -8.43
CA LYS A 67 -8.02 -14.07 -9.66
C LYS A 67 -7.48 -15.47 -9.40
N GLN A 68 -6.64 -15.65 -8.38
CA GLN A 68 -6.06 -16.96 -8.02
C GLN A 68 -7.03 -17.84 -7.22
N LYS A 69 -8.01 -17.26 -6.51
CA LYS A 69 -9.09 -18.02 -5.85
C LYS A 69 -10.10 -18.64 -6.84
N LYS A 70 -10.13 -18.18 -8.10
CA LYS A 70 -11.00 -18.71 -9.16
C LYS A 70 -10.34 -19.86 -9.91
#